data_AF-A0A1Y4FBY4-F1
#
_entry.id   AF-A0A1Y4FBY4-F1
#
_cell.length_a   1.000
_cell.length_b   1.000
_cell.length_c   1.000
_cell.angle_alpha   90.00
_cell.angle_beta   90.00
_cell.angle_gamma   90.00
#
_symmetry.space_group_name_H-M   'P 1'
#
loop_
_entity.id
_entity.type
_entity.pdbx_description
1 polymer ?
#
loop_
_entity_poly.entity_id
_entity_poly.type
_entity_poly.pdbx_seq_one_letter_code
_entity_poly.pdbx_strand_id
1 'polypeptide(L)' 'MEEKRKRPQDKWDAKAGMISKTYKVNKKVAEEFQEACKKAGVAMGTQLTKMMKDFIEQNKE' A
#
# COMPACT_ATOMS: atom_id res chain seq x y z
N MET A 1 11.12 18.89 -17.18
CA MET A 1 10.16 18.57 -16.10
C MET A 1 8.94 17.99 -16.81
N GLU A 2 8.86 16.66 -16.94
CA GLU A 2 7.76 16.02 -17.69
C GLU A 2 6.42 16.39 -17.06
N GLU A 3 5.56 17.06 -17.84
CA GLU A 3 4.15 17.25 -17.52
C GLU A 3 3.48 15.87 -17.42
N LYS A 4 3.45 15.31 -16.21
CA LYS A 4 2.65 14.13 -15.91
C LYS A 4 1.18 14.50 -16.12
N ARG A 5 0.61 14.12 -17.25
CA ARG A 5 -0.84 14.16 -17.53
C ARG A 5 -1.58 13.63 -16.30
N LYS A 6 -2.31 14.50 -15.59
CA LYS A 6 -3.19 14.11 -14.48
C LYS A 6 -4.24 13.14 -15.02
N ARG A 7 -4.12 11.86 -14.68
CA ARG A 7 -5.11 10.86 -15.08
C ARG A 7 -6.35 11.02 -14.20
N PRO A 8 -7.53 10.58 -14.65
CA PRO A 8 -8.72 10.54 -13.80
C PRO A 8 -8.49 9.79 -12.48
N GLN A 9 -7.63 8.77 -12.51
CA GLN A 9 -7.18 8.02 -11.33
C GLN A 9 -6.56 8.94 -10.26
N ASP A 10 -5.65 9.83 -10.66
CA ASP A 10 -4.97 10.74 -9.73
C ASP A 10 -5.94 11.71 -9.03
N LYS A 11 -7.08 12.05 -9.66
CA LYS A 11 -8.14 12.87 -9.04
C LYS A 11 -8.93 12.08 -8.00
N TRP A 12 -9.16 10.79 -8.23
CA TRP A 12 -9.85 9.92 -7.30
C TRP A 12 -8.96 9.55 -6.11
N ASP A 13 -7.70 9.20 -6.38
CA ASP A 13 -6.70 8.89 -5.36
C ASP A 13 -6.48 10.08 -4.41
N ALA A 14 -6.37 11.30 -4.96
CA ALA A 14 -6.26 12.52 -4.13
C ALA A 14 -7.51 12.76 -3.26
N LYS A 15 -8.72 12.46 -3.76
CA LYS A 15 -9.97 12.57 -3.00
C LYS A 15 -10.08 11.49 -1.92
N ALA A 16 -9.51 10.31 -2.17
CA ALA A 16 -9.46 9.19 -1.23
C ALA A 16 -8.26 9.27 -0.26
N GLY A 17 -7.39 10.28 -0.38
CA GLY A 17 -6.16 10.41 0.42
C GLY A 17 -5.11 9.32 0.13
N MET A 18 -5.22 8.63 -1.00
CA MET A 18 -4.30 7.57 -1.40
C MET A 18 -3.08 8.18 -2.09
N ILE A 19 -1.89 7.83 -1.60
CA ILE A 19 -0.62 8.21 -2.19
C ILE A 19 0.13 6.95 -2.66
N SER A 20 0.59 6.95 -3.90
CA SER A 20 1.46 5.90 -4.41
C SER A 20 2.90 6.18 -3.95
N LYS A 21 3.29 5.63 -2.80
CA LYS A 21 4.70 5.58 -2.39
C LYS A 21 5.32 4.26 -2.84
N THR A 22 6.28 4.33 -3.76
CA THR A 22 7.05 3.15 -4.18
C THR A 22 8.26 2.99 -3.28
N TYR A 23 8.36 1.85 -2.59
CA TYR A 23 9.51 1.47 -1.80
C TYR A 23 10.05 0.11 -2.26
N LYS A 24 11.35 -0.10 -2.12
CA LYS A 24 11.97 -1.39 -2.46
C LYS A 24 11.72 -2.36 -1.30
N VAL A 25 11.14 -3.50 -1.61
CA VAL A 25 10.97 -4.63 -0.69
C VAL A 25 11.75 -5.83 -1.20
N ASN A 26 12.12 -6.73 -0.29
CA ASN A 26 12.70 -8.00 -0.68
C ASN A 26 11.66 -8.80 -1.48
N LYS A 27 12.06 -9.26 -2.68
CA LYS A 27 11.19 -10.00 -3.60
C LYS A 27 10.57 -11.23 -2.92
N LYS A 28 11.37 -12.02 -2.21
CA LYS A 28 10.90 -13.25 -1.57
C LYS A 28 9.83 -12.96 -0.53
N VAL A 29 10.06 -11.95 0.31
CA VAL A 29 9.10 -11.51 1.34
C VAL A 29 7.80 -11.01 0.70
N ALA A 30 7.88 -10.27 -0.42
CA ALA A 30 6.70 -9.77 -1.11
C ALA A 30 5.87 -10.90 -1.73
N GLU A 31 6.51 -11.91 -2.31
CA GLU A 31 5.84 -13.10 -2.86
C GLU A 31 5.17 -13.93 -1.75
N GLU A 32 5.89 -14.21 -0.66
CA GLU A 32 5.35 -14.93 0.50
C GLU A 32 4.18 -14.17 1.15
N PHE A 33 4.28 -12.85 1.27
CA PHE A 33 3.19 -12.00 1.78
C PHE A 33 1.96 -12.04 0.87
N GLN A 34 2.15 -12.04 -0.44
CA GLN A 34 1.06 -12.15 -1.40
C GLN A 34 0.36 -13.52 -1.28
N GLU A 35 1.13 -14.61 -1.17
CA GLU A 35 0.56 -15.95 -0.94
C GLU A 35 -0.19 -16.04 0.39
N ALA A 36 0.35 -15.47 1.46
CA ALA A 36 -0.32 -15.42 2.76
C ALA A 36 -1.64 -14.65 2.69
N CYS A 37 -1.67 -13.49 2.02
CA CYS A 37 -2.89 -12.72 1.81
C CYS A 37 -3.93 -13.50 1.00
N LYS A 38 -3.51 -14.21 -0.06
CA LYS A 38 -4.39 -15.08 -0.87
C LYS A 38 -4.98 -16.21 -0.03
N LYS A 39 -4.16 -16.90 0.77
CA LYS A 39 -4.61 -17.98 1.66
C LYS A 39 -5.60 -17.49 2.73
N ALA A 40 -5.37 -16.28 3.25
CA ALA A 40 -6.25 -15.65 4.23
C ALA A 40 -7.50 -15.00 3.60
N GLY A 41 -7.63 -14.96 2.27
CA GLY A 41 -8.76 -14.34 1.58
C GLY A 41 -8.82 -12.81 1.72
N VAL A 42 -7.70 -12.16 2.02
CA VAL A 42 -7.62 -10.71 2.23
C VAL A 42 -6.88 -10.03 1.10
N ALA A 43 -7.31 -8.81 0.75
CA ALA A 43 -6.59 -8.00 -0.21
C ALA A 43 -5.24 -7.54 0.39
N MET A 44 -4.16 -7.67 -0.39
CA MET A 44 -2.79 -7.31 0.02
C MET A 44 -2.71 -5.86 0.55
N GLY A 45 -3.39 -4.91 -0.13
CA GLY A 45 -3.44 -3.52 0.29
C GLY A 45 -4.15 -3.30 1.64
N THR A 46 -5.21 -4.04 1.91
CA THR A 46 -5.95 -3.97 3.18
C THR A 46 -5.10 -4.53 4.33
N GLN A 47 -4.45 -5.67 4.12
CA GLN A 47 -3.58 -6.28 5.12
C GLN A 47 -2.36 -5.39 5.40
N LEU A 48 -1.74 -4.83 4.35
CA LEU A 48 -0.63 -3.89 4.50
C LEU A 48 -1.05 -2.63 5.27
N THR A 49 -2.20 -2.05 4.94
CA THR A 49 -2.73 -0.87 5.64
C THR A 49 -2.99 -1.16 7.11
N LYS A 50 -3.50 -2.35 7.44
CA LYS A 50 -3.68 -2.80 8.82
C LYS A 50 -2.34 -2.87 9.57
N MET A 51 -1.34 -3.52 8.98
CA MET A 51 0.01 -3.62 9.56
C MET A 51 0.65 -2.25 9.75
N MET A 52 0.47 -1.32 8.80
CA MET A 52 0.98 0.05 8.92
C MET A 52 0.31 0.82 10.06
N LYS A 53 -1.02 0.70 10.21
CA LYS A 53 -1.74 1.34 11.33
C LYS A 53 -1.29 0.80 12.68
N ASP A 54 -1.21 -0.52 12.80
CA ASP A 54 -0.77 -1.19 14.01
C ASP A 54 0.65 -0.73 14.42
N PHE A 55 1.57 -0.66 13.46
CA PHE A 55 2.91 -0.14 13.70
C PHE A 55 2.93 1.34 14.10
N ILE A 56 2.08 2.19 13.50
CA ILE A 56 1.96 3.60 13.90
C ILE A 56 1.42 3.71 15.33
N GLU A 57 0.41 2.92 15.70
CA GLU A 57 -0.16 2.93 17.04
C GLU A 57 0.85 2.44 18.09
N GLN A 58 1.63 1.42 17.78
CA GLN A 58 2.71 0.94 18.66
C GLN A 58 3.83 1.97 18.87
N ASN A 59 4.06 2.89 17.93
CA ASN A 59 5.15 3.87 17.96
C ASN A 59 4.64 5.32 18.15
N LYS A 60 3.38 5.50 18.57
CA LYS A 60 2.85 6.79 19.02
C LYS A 60 3.20 6.98 20.50
N GLU A 61 4.44 7.35 20.76
CA GLU A 61 4.83 8.02 22.01
C GLU A 61 4.52 9.52 21.93
#